data_AF-Q3MDQ2-F1
#
_entry.id   AF-Q3MDQ2-F1
#
_cell.length_a   1.000
_cell.length_b   1.000
_cell.length_c   1.000
_cell.angle_alpha   90.00
_cell.angle_beta   90.00
_cell.angle_gamma   90.00
#
_symmetry.space_group_name_H-M   'P 1'
#
loop_
_entity.id
_entity.type
_entity.pdbx_description
1 polymer ?
#
loop_
_entity_poly.entity_id
_entity_poly.type
_entity_poly.pdbx_seq_one_letter_code
_entity_poly.pdbx_strand_id
1 'polypeptide(L)'
;MHLPSFIWLWKIAAWSMGLSLLAYVLLATTGFWMWRIRNSLTVPSFMVFAGGRSQWVTLHLIMGVSMVSLVLLLLAIGIIGTLGHFGFLGHSSHLWAGLIVVGLVLLSALSATQIRFGKAWARPLHITVNTILFVGFAWVSLTGWSVVQKYLP
;
A
#
# COMPACT_ATOMS: atom_id res chain seq x y z
N MET A 1 1.52 33.93 13.44
CA MET A 1 0.43 32.97 13.67
C MET A 1 1.03 31.70 14.27
N HIS A 2 0.63 31.32 15.48
CA HIS A 2 1.01 30.02 16.04
C HIS A 2 0.24 28.94 15.27
N LEU A 3 0.83 28.45 14.18
CA LEU A 3 0.29 27.28 13.51
C LEU A 3 0.25 26.15 14.56
N PRO A 4 -0.90 25.48 14.76
CA PRO A 4 -0.95 24.32 15.65
C PRO A 4 0.15 23.38 15.20
N SER A 5 0.95 22.88 16.15
CA SER A 5 2.06 22.01 15.79
C SER A 5 1.50 20.81 15.00
N PHE A 6 1.79 20.74 13.71
CA PHE A 6 1.34 19.65 12.82
C PHE A 6 1.93 18.29 13.23
N ILE A 7 2.63 18.21 14.36
CA ILE A 7 3.26 17.01 14.93
C ILE A 7 2.29 15.82 14.96
N TRP A 8 1.02 16.04 15.30
CA TRP A 8 0.03 14.96 15.30
C TRP A 8 -0.23 14.41 13.88
N LEU A 9 -0.31 15.29 12.88
CA LEU A 9 -0.47 14.93 11.47
C LEU A 9 0.74 14.11 10.98
N TRP A 10 1.97 14.51 11.37
CA TRP A 10 3.20 13.78 11.05
C TRP A 10 3.26 12.41 11.72
N LYS A 11 2.82 12.30 12.97
CA LYS A 11 2.73 11.01 13.68
C LYS A 11 1.76 10.07 12.96
N ILE A 12 0.58 10.55 12.56
CA ILE A 12 -0.37 9.74 11.78
C ILE A 12 0.27 9.30 10.47
N ALA A 13 0.90 10.23 9.73
CA ALA A 13 1.55 9.90 8.46
C ALA A 13 2.61 8.79 8.62
N ALA A 14 3.48 8.88 9.65
CA ALA A 14 4.49 7.87 9.93
C ALA A 14 3.87 6.49 10.26
N TRP A 15 2.86 6.44 11.13
CA TRP A 15 2.17 5.20 11.48
C TRP A 15 1.42 4.62 10.29
N SER A 16 0.70 5.43 9.52
CA SER A 16 0.01 5.01 8.32
C SER A 16 0.97 4.46 7.27
N MET A 17 2.15 5.07 7.10
CA MET A 17 3.19 4.57 6.20
C MET A 17 3.71 3.20 6.65
N GLY A 18 4.01 3.03 7.94
CA GLY A 18 4.41 1.74 8.50
C GLY A 18 3.34 0.66 8.32
N LEU A 19 2.07 1.00 8.56
CA LEU A 19 0.95 0.09 8.33
C LEU A 19 0.76 -0.25 6.85
N SER A 20 0.99 0.68 5.92
CA SER A 20 0.97 0.40 4.48
C SER A 20 2.06 -0.58 4.08
N LEU A 21 3.28 -0.42 4.60
CA LEU A 21 4.39 -1.37 4.35
C LEU A 21 4.07 -2.76 4.92
N LEU A 22 3.52 -2.82 6.13
CA LEU A 22 3.08 -4.08 6.73
C LEU A 22 1.97 -4.73 5.90
N ALA A 23 0.94 -3.97 5.51
CA ALA A 23 -0.15 -4.46 4.67
C ALA A 23 0.37 -4.98 3.32
N TYR A 24 1.34 -4.29 2.71
CA TYR A 24 1.99 -4.73 1.48
C TYR A 24 2.70 -6.08 1.64
N VAL A 25 3.46 -6.27 2.73
CA VAL A 25 4.11 -7.56 3.03
C VAL A 25 3.07 -8.66 3.26
N LEU A 26 2.01 -8.38 4.02
CA LEU A 26 0.94 -9.36 4.27
C LEU A 26 0.17 -9.73 2.99
N LEU A 27 -0.02 -8.77 2.07
CA LEU A 27 -0.60 -9.02 0.76
C LEU A 27 0.31 -9.91 -0.09
N ALA A 28 1.62 -9.65 -0.09
CA ALA A 28 2.58 -10.49 -0.80
C ALA A 28 2.59 -11.93 -0.24
N THR A 29 2.60 -12.10 1.08
CA THR A 29 2.60 -13.43 1.70
C THR A 29 1.31 -14.19 1.41
N THR A 30 0.16 -13.57 1.59
CA THR A 30 -1.14 -14.20 1.26
C THR A 30 -1.29 -14.49 -0.23
N GLY A 31 -0.78 -13.62 -1.11
CA GLY A 31 -0.72 -13.85 -2.55
C GLY A 31 0.13 -15.06 -2.91
N PHE A 32 1.32 -15.17 -2.31
CA PHE A 32 2.22 -16.32 -2.48
C PHE A 32 1.57 -17.62 -2.00
N TRP A 33 0.92 -17.62 -0.83
CA TRP A 33 0.22 -18.79 -0.32
C TRP A 33 -0.96 -19.21 -1.19
N MET A 34 -1.77 -18.26 -1.67
CA MET A 34 -2.83 -18.56 -2.63
C MET A 34 -2.28 -19.16 -3.94
N TRP A 35 -1.12 -18.70 -4.42
CA TRP A 35 -0.43 -19.31 -5.55
C TRP A 35 0.05 -20.73 -5.21
N ARG A 36 0.64 -20.95 -4.02
CA ARG A 36 1.14 -22.28 -3.64
C ARG A 36 0.02 -23.30 -3.48
N ILE A 37 -1.09 -22.94 -2.81
CA ILE A 37 -2.27 -23.81 -2.66
C ILE A 37 -2.86 -24.21 -4.01
N ARG A 38 -2.74 -23.37 -5.04
CA ARG A 38 -3.22 -23.69 -6.40
C ARG A 38 -2.35 -24.68 -7.15
N ASN A 39 -1.04 -24.65 -6.90
CA ASN A 39 -0.05 -25.41 -7.66
C ASN A 39 0.44 -26.66 -6.91
N SER A 40 0.07 -26.82 -5.63
CA SER A 40 0.38 -28.01 -4.84
C SER A 40 -0.86 -28.45 -4.09
N LEU A 41 -1.20 -29.73 -4.24
CA LEU A 41 -2.35 -30.39 -3.62
C LEU A 41 -2.20 -30.54 -2.09
N THR A 42 -1.06 -30.14 -1.52
CA THR A 42 -0.73 -30.23 -0.09
C THR A 42 -0.76 -28.86 0.57
N VAL A 43 -1.78 -28.66 1.43
CA VAL A 43 -1.84 -27.56 2.39
C VAL A 43 -1.08 -27.97 3.66
N PRO A 44 -0.09 -27.18 4.14
CA PRO A 44 0.57 -27.44 5.42
C PRO A 44 -0.43 -27.49 6.57
N SER A 45 -0.24 -28.38 7.54
CA SER A 45 -1.21 -28.62 8.63
C SER A 45 -1.53 -27.37 9.47
N PHE A 46 -0.57 -26.44 9.64
CA PHE A 46 -0.82 -25.17 10.34
C PHE A 46 -1.79 -24.24 9.59
N MET A 47 -1.95 -24.42 8.27
CA MET A 47 -2.88 -23.66 7.44
C MET A 47 -4.30 -24.19 7.48
N VAL A 48 -4.52 -25.42 7.98
CA VAL A 48 -5.87 -25.95 8.21
C VAL A 48 -6.59 -25.11 9.25
N PHE A 49 -5.88 -24.59 10.26
CA PHE A 49 -6.41 -23.65 11.25
C PHE A 49 -6.76 -22.26 10.67
N ALA A 50 -6.13 -21.86 9.56
CA ALA A 50 -6.40 -20.61 8.85
C ALA A 50 -7.48 -20.75 7.76
N GLY A 51 -8.12 -21.93 7.71
CA GLY A 51 -9.16 -22.39 6.80
C GLY A 51 -8.80 -22.40 5.32
N GLY A 52 -9.68 -23.03 4.54
CA GLY A 52 -9.43 -23.37 3.14
C GLY A 52 -9.24 -22.14 2.24
N ARG A 53 -9.04 -22.40 0.94
CA ARG A 53 -8.82 -21.38 -0.12
C ARG A 53 -9.71 -20.13 -0.02
N SER A 54 -10.98 -20.30 0.34
CA SER A 54 -11.95 -19.19 0.47
C SER A 54 -11.51 -18.15 1.51
N GLN A 55 -10.98 -18.58 2.66
CA GLN A 55 -10.56 -17.68 3.72
C GLN A 55 -9.33 -16.86 3.33
N TRP A 56 -8.34 -17.47 2.67
CA TRP A 56 -7.16 -16.76 2.15
C TRP A 56 -7.52 -15.67 1.13
N VAL A 57 -8.52 -15.93 0.28
CA VAL A 57 -9.03 -14.92 -0.66
C VAL A 57 -9.68 -13.76 0.10
N THR A 58 -10.52 -14.05 1.11
CA THR A 58 -11.14 -13.02 1.94
C THR A 58 -10.12 -12.19 2.70
N LEU A 59 -9.13 -12.83 3.33
CA LEU A 59 -8.04 -12.14 4.03
C LEU A 59 -7.25 -11.23 3.09
N HIS A 60 -6.87 -11.74 1.92
CA HIS A 60 -6.15 -10.95 0.92
C HIS A 60 -6.99 -9.75 0.44
N LEU A 61 -8.30 -9.92 0.25
CA LEU A 61 -9.20 -8.85 -0.14
C LEU A 61 -9.35 -7.78 0.95
N ILE A 62 -9.54 -8.18 2.22
CA ILE A 62 -9.63 -7.25 3.35
C ILE A 62 -8.35 -6.43 3.46
N MET A 63 -7.18 -7.08 3.42
CA MET A 63 -5.89 -6.37 3.47
C MET A 63 -5.70 -5.46 2.24
N GLY A 64 -6.21 -5.85 1.08
CA GLY A 64 -6.17 -5.02 -0.14
C GLY A 64 -7.00 -3.75 0.02
N VAL A 65 -8.21 -3.87 0.57
CA VAL A 65 -9.07 -2.71 0.89
C VAL A 65 -8.40 -1.83 1.95
N SER A 66 -7.87 -2.41 3.02
CA SER A 66 -7.12 -1.66 4.04
C SER A 66 -5.93 -0.91 3.43
N MET A 67 -5.19 -1.55 2.53
CA MET A 67 -4.05 -0.94 1.84
C MET A 67 -4.47 0.28 1.00
N VAL A 68 -5.53 0.15 0.19
CA VAL A 68 -6.08 1.27 -0.60
C VAL A 68 -6.49 2.43 0.32
N SER A 69 -7.21 2.14 1.40
CA SER A 69 -7.62 3.16 2.37
C SER A 69 -6.44 3.87 3.02
N LEU A 70 -5.38 3.13 3.40
CA LEU A 70 -4.18 3.69 4.02
C LEU A 70 -3.42 4.61 3.06
N VAL A 71 -3.24 4.23 1.78
CA VAL A 71 -2.51 5.07 0.82
C VAL A 71 -3.30 6.32 0.43
N LEU A 72 -4.63 6.25 0.37
CA LEU A 72 -5.47 7.42 0.15
C LEU A 72 -5.48 8.36 1.36
N LEU A 73 -5.49 7.80 2.58
CA LEU A 73 -5.32 8.59 3.81
C LEU A 73 -3.96 9.30 3.83
N LEU A 74 -2.88 8.60 3.47
CA LEU A 74 -1.54 9.20 3.35
C LEU A 74 -1.50 10.32 2.32
N LEU A 75 -2.13 10.14 1.15
CA LEU A 75 -2.24 11.19 0.14
C LEU A 75 -3.00 12.41 0.67
N ALA A 76 -4.14 12.20 1.33
CA ALA A 76 -4.94 13.28 1.91
C ALA A 76 -4.15 14.05 2.97
N ILE A 77 -3.47 13.34 3.87
CA ILE A 77 -2.59 13.93 4.88
C ILE A 77 -1.46 14.72 4.23
N GLY A 78 -0.82 14.18 3.19
CA GLY A 78 0.25 14.85 2.46
C GLY A 78 -0.21 16.14 1.78
N ILE A 79 -1.38 16.12 1.14
CA ILE A 79 -1.99 17.31 0.50
C ILE A 79 -2.35 18.36 1.56
N ILE A 80 -3.04 17.98 2.63
CA ILE A 80 -3.42 18.91 3.71
C ILE A 80 -2.18 19.50 4.38
N GLY A 81 -1.16 18.69 4.66
CA GLY A 81 0.08 19.15 5.29
C GLY A 81 0.87 20.11 4.41
N THR A 82 0.97 19.83 3.10
CA THR A 82 1.70 20.70 2.16
C THR A 82 0.96 22.00 1.86
N LEU A 83 -0.34 21.94 1.56
CA LEU A 83 -1.16 23.13 1.32
C LEU A 83 -1.30 23.97 2.60
N GLY A 84 -1.51 23.35 3.75
CA GLY A 84 -1.67 24.05 5.02
C GLY A 84 -0.39 24.76 5.48
N HIS A 85 0.79 24.22 5.14
CA HIS A 85 2.07 24.83 5.53
C HIS A 85 2.64 25.79 4.49
N PHE A 86 2.54 25.47 3.20
CA PHE A 86 3.19 26.22 2.11
C PHE A 86 2.22 27.00 1.20
N GLY A 87 0.91 26.70 1.24
CA GLY A 87 -0.09 27.33 0.37
C GLY A 87 -0.14 26.79 -1.07
N PHE A 88 0.76 25.88 -1.45
CA PHE A 88 0.78 25.23 -2.77
C PHE A 88 1.30 23.79 -2.67
N LEU A 89 0.93 22.96 -3.65
CA LEU A 89 1.47 21.60 -3.81
C LEU A 89 2.87 21.73 -4.43
N GLY A 90 3.91 21.76 -3.59
CA GLY A 90 5.29 21.91 -4.04
C GLY A 90 5.78 20.77 -4.93
N HIS A 91 6.87 21.00 -5.68
CA HIS A 91 7.51 19.97 -6.50
C HIS A 91 8.60 19.25 -5.69
N SER A 92 8.34 18.01 -5.29
CA SER A 92 9.33 17.19 -4.58
C SER A 92 9.37 15.77 -5.12
N SER A 93 10.52 15.11 -5.01
CA SER A 93 10.64 13.70 -5.36
C SER A 93 9.67 12.83 -4.56
N HIS A 94 9.37 13.20 -3.31
CA HIS A 94 8.41 12.48 -2.47
C HIS A 94 6.97 12.58 -3.02
N LEU A 95 6.55 13.76 -3.49
CA LEU A 95 5.21 13.92 -4.09
C LEU A 95 5.04 13.02 -5.31
N TRP A 96 6.00 13.02 -6.23
CA TRP A 96 5.95 12.17 -7.41
C TRP A 96 5.97 10.68 -7.06
N ALA A 97 6.86 10.26 -6.14
CA ALA A 97 6.90 8.88 -5.66
C ALA A 97 5.56 8.47 -5.02
N GLY A 98 4.96 9.34 -4.22
CA GLY A 98 3.64 9.10 -3.60
C GLY A 98 2.52 8.95 -4.61
N LEU A 99 2.42 9.85 -5.60
CA LEU A 99 1.40 9.78 -6.65
C LEU A 99 1.54 8.52 -7.51
N ILE A 100 2.78 8.14 -7.85
CA ILE A 100 3.06 6.89 -8.58
C ILE A 100 2.60 5.68 -7.76
N VAL A 101 2.95 5.62 -6.47
CA VAL A 101 2.53 4.52 -5.59
C VAL A 101 1.01 4.46 -5.47
N VAL A 102 0.32 5.58 -5.28
CA VAL A 102 -1.15 5.62 -5.24
C VAL A 102 -1.74 5.09 -6.55
N GLY A 103 -1.25 5.57 -7.70
CA GLY A 103 -1.71 5.11 -9.01
C GLY A 103 -1.51 3.61 -9.22
N LEU A 104 -0.34 3.08 -8.84
CA LEU A 104 -0.05 1.65 -8.91
C LEU A 104 -0.91 0.82 -7.94
N VAL A 105 -1.17 1.29 -6.72
CA VAL A 105 -2.07 0.60 -5.77
C VAL A 105 -3.49 0.55 -6.32
N LEU A 106 -4.00 1.65 -6.89
CA LEU A 106 -5.32 1.68 -7.50
C LEU A 106 -5.40 0.77 -8.74
N LEU A 107 -4.38 0.78 -9.59
CA LEU A 107 -4.28 -0.13 -10.74
C LEU A 107 -4.24 -1.61 -10.31
N SER A 108 -3.52 -1.92 -9.23
CA SER A 108 -3.48 -3.23 -8.61
C SER A 108 -4.87 -3.65 -8.09
N ALA A 109 -5.57 -2.76 -7.38
CA ALA A 109 -6.92 -3.02 -6.88
C ALA A 109 -7.93 -3.22 -8.03
N LEU A 110 -7.90 -2.37 -9.06
CA LEU A 110 -8.74 -2.49 -10.24
C LEU A 110 -8.49 -3.81 -10.97
N SER A 111 -7.23 -4.16 -11.23
CA SER A 111 -6.91 -5.44 -11.86
C SER A 111 -7.37 -6.63 -11.01
N ALA A 112 -7.30 -6.56 -9.67
CA ALA A 112 -7.86 -7.60 -8.79
C ALA A 112 -9.37 -7.80 -8.99
N THR A 113 -10.15 -6.72 -9.17
CA THR A 113 -11.59 -6.86 -9.50
C THR A 113 -11.81 -7.57 -10.83
N GLN A 114 -10.94 -7.33 -11.82
CA GLN A 114 -11.05 -7.96 -13.14
C GLN A 114 -10.68 -9.45 -13.13
N ILE A 115 -9.87 -9.90 -12.15
CA ILE A 115 -9.61 -11.33 -11.93
C ILE A 115 -10.91 -12.05 -11.56
N ARG A 116 -11.79 -11.43 -10.77
CA ARG A 116 -13.10 -12.01 -10.39
C ARG A 116 -13.99 -12.20 -11.62
N PHE A 117 -13.90 -11.31 -12.60
CA PHE A 117 -14.62 -11.41 -13.88
C PHE A 117 -13.96 -12.35 -14.90
N GLY A 118 -12.94 -13.12 -14.50
CA GLY A 118 -12.32 -14.14 -15.34
C GLY A 118 -11.44 -13.58 -16.48
N LYS A 119 -11.06 -12.31 -16.44
CA LYS A 119 -10.20 -11.70 -17.47
C LYS A 119 -8.77 -12.26 -17.37
N ALA A 120 -8.30 -12.92 -18.42
CA ALA A 120 -6.99 -13.60 -18.42
C ALA A 120 -5.79 -12.64 -18.21
N TRP A 121 -5.88 -11.39 -18.68
CA TRP A 121 -4.83 -10.37 -18.52
C TRP A 121 -4.74 -9.79 -17.10
N ALA A 122 -5.81 -9.90 -16.30
CA ALA A 122 -5.92 -9.18 -15.04
C ALA A 122 -4.94 -9.69 -13.98
N ARG A 123 -4.73 -11.00 -13.93
CA ARG A 123 -3.79 -11.62 -12.97
C ARG A 123 -2.32 -11.29 -13.27
N PRO A 124 -1.80 -11.46 -14.49
CA PRO A 124 -0.42 -11.07 -14.78
C PRO A 124 -0.20 -9.57 -14.58
N LEU A 125 -1.18 -8.72 -14.92
CA LEU A 125 -1.10 -7.28 -14.64
C LEU A 125 -1.02 -7.01 -13.13
N HIS A 126 -1.94 -7.58 -12.34
CA HIS A 126 -1.95 -7.42 -10.89
C HIS A 126 -0.59 -7.82 -10.29
N ILE A 127 -0.06 -8.98 -10.63
CA ILE A 127 1.23 -9.45 -10.10
C ILE A 127 2.36 -8.50 -10.52
N THR A 128 2.44 -8.13 -11.79
CA THR A 128 3.49 -7.23 -12.32
C THR A 128 3.46 -5.87 -11.63
N VAL A 129 2.27 -5.28 -11.49
CA VAL A 129 2.08 -4.00 -10.81
C VAL A 129 2.51 -4.10 -9.34
N ASN A 130 2.18 -5.20 -8.65
CA ASN A 130 2.66 -5.42 -7.29
C ASN A 130 4.18 -5.58 -7.23
N THR A 131 4.81 -6.26 -8.20
CA THR A 131 6.28 -6.33 -8.26
C THR A 131 6.91 -4.94 -8.42
N ILE A 132 6.33 -4.07 -9.26
CA ILE A 132 6.79 -2.68 -9.41
C ILE A 132 6.52 -1.86 -8.13
N LEU A 133 5.40 -2.10 -7.44
CA LEU A 133 5.06 -1.45 -6.18
C LEU A 133 6.12 -1.68 -5.10
N PHE A 134 6.85 -2.80 -5.11
CA PHE A 134 7.99 -2.99 -4.20
C PHE A 134 9.02 -1.85 -4.33
N VAL A 135 9.42 -1.53 -5.56
CA VAL A 135 10.37 -0.45 -5.85
C VAL A 135 9.74 0.91 -5.50
N GLY A 136 8.45 1.09 -5.82
CA GLY A 136 7.70 2.30 -5.46
C GLY A 136 7.66 2.55 -3.95
N PHE A 137 7.37 1.52 -3.15
CA PHE A 137 7.35 1.59 -1.69
C PHE A 137 8.73 1.87 -1.10
N ALA A 138 9.79 1.26 -1.64
CA ALA A 138 11.15 1.59 -1.24
C ALA A 138 11.48 3.06 -1.54
N TRP A 139 11.18 3.54 -2.75
CA TRP A 139 11.48 4.92 -3.14
C TRP A 139 10.67 5.96 -2.35
N VAL A 140 9.36 5.76 -2.17
CA VAL A 140 8.53 6.69 -1.40
C VAL A 140 8.92 6.70 0.09
N SER A 141 9.37 5.56 0.64
CA SER A 141 9.90 5.48 2.01
C SER A 141 11.21 6.25 2.16
N LEU A 142 12.15 6.07 1.23
CA LEU A 142 13.44 6.77 1.24
C LEU A 142 13.24 8.29 1.12
N THR A 143 12.43 8.73 0.17
CA THR A 143 12.13 10.16 -0.01
C THR A 143 11.33 10.73 1.16
N GLY A 144 10.42 9.94 1.75
CA GLY A 144 9.65 10.32 2.92
C GLY A 144 10.52 10.47 4.17
N TRP A 145 11.51 9.59 4.35
CA TRP A 145 12.51 9.72 5.40
C TRP A 145 13.27 11.04 5.28
N SER A 146 13.76 11.38 4.08
CA SER A 146 14.43 12.67 3.83
C SER A 146 13.53 13.89 4.09
N VAL A 147 12.22 13.76 3.92
CA VAL A 147 11.25 14.81 4.30
C VAL A 147 11.15 14.90 5.83
N VAL A 148 10.98 13.77 6.53
CA VAL A 148 10.85 13.73 7.99
C VAL A 148 12.09 14.29 8.70
N GLN A 149 13.29 14.03 8.17
CA GLN A 149 14.54 14.57 8.73
C GLN A 149 14.57 16.10 8.81
N LYS A 150 13.80 16.81 7.98
CA LYS A 150 13.71 18.29 8.05
C LYS A 150 12.96 18.80 9.29
N TYR A 151 12.23 17.91 9.98
CA TYR A 151 11.37 18.23 11.11
C TYR A 151 11.86 17.60 12.42
N LEU A 152 12.95 16.83 12.38
CA LEU A 152 13.62 16.31 13.57
C LEU A 152 14.73 17.31 13.99
N PRO A 153 14.84 17.64 15.29
CA PRO A 153 15.88 18.54 15.81
C PRO A 153 17.29 17.94 15.75
#